data_AF-A0A955Y6N3-F1
#
_entry.id   AF-A0A955Y6N3-F1
#
_cell.length_a   1.000
_cell.length_b   1.000
_cell.length_c   1.000
_cell.angle_alpha   90.00
_cell.angle_beta   90.00
_cell.angle_gamma   90.00
#
_symmetry.space_group_name_H-M   'P 1'
#
loop_
_entity.id
_entity.type
_entity.pdbx_description
1 polymer ?
#
loop_
_entity_poly.entity_id
_entity_poly.type
_entity_poly.pdbx_seq_one_letter_code
_entity_poly.pdbx_strand_id
1 'polypeptide(L)'
;IEGAVMLADGPPLEEAVLHVGGSQWSTMLERSSNWPTFATLLEPAIPDALTRQRLYATSQLWWDPVDPIGYTADLAGRSFVLQESLGDQQVPNLTTRVLARSVGLTLLTPDADPVWGLETAPGPLQGDVRALVQMDPEVGLPDDTNRPAANSGAHEAPRHFPGVLEQTRAWLAGDPLTSTCGAAACSASNPGE
;
A
#
# COMPACT_ATOMS: atom_id res chain seq x y z
N ILE A 1 -3.31 -6.26 2.39
CA ILE A 1 -4.32 -5.80 3.37
C ILE A 1 -4.18 -6.56 4.70
N GLU A 2 -4.50 -7.86 4.75
CA GLU A 2 -4.52 -8.65 5.99
C GLU A 2 -3.20 -8.71 6.77
N GLY A 3 -2.05 -8.64 6.08
CA GLY A 3 -0.74 -8.65 6.75
C GLY A 3 -0.55 -7.52 7.78
N ALA A 4 -1.18 -6.36 7.58
CA ALA A 4 -1.13 -5.27 8.54
C ALA A 4 -1.93 -5.59 9.81
N VAL A 5 -3.10 -6.22 9.67
CA VAL A 5 -3.92 -6.66 10.80
C VAL A 5 -3.20 -7.77 11.58
N MET A 6 -2.58 -8.71 10.88
CA MET A 6 -1.75 -9.74 11.51
C MET A 6 -0.59 -9.15 12.31
N LEU A 7 0.08 -8.11 11.79
CA LEU A 7 1.17 -7.44 12.51
C LEU A 7 0.67 -6.68 13.76
N ALA A 8 -0.52 -6.08 13.67
CA ALA A 8 -1.15 -5.38 14.78
C ALA A 8 -1.51 -6.33 15.92
N ASP A 9 -2.29 -7.38 15.61
CA ASP A 9 -2.90 -8.30 16.57
C ASP A 9 -2.00 -9.49 16.97
N GLY A 10 -1.01 -9.81 16.14
CA GLY A 10 -0.14 -10.95 16.33
C GLY A 10 0.88 -10.79 17.45
N PRO A 11 1.67 -11.85 17.73
CA PRO A 11 2.86 -11.70 18.57
C PRO A 11 3.78 -10.63 17.97
N PRO A 12 4.59 -9.95 18.80
CA PRO A 12 5.51 -8.93 18.30
C PRO A 12 6.47 -9.56 17.29
N LEU A 13 6.36 -9.14 16.03
CA LEU A 13 7.34 -9.36 14.99
C LEU A 13 8.32 -8.20 15.03
N GLU A 14 9.62 -8.51 15.03
CA GLU A 14 10.68 -7.50 15.10
C GLU A 14 10.73 -6.71 13.78
N GLU A 15 10.58 -7.38 12.64
CA GLU A 15 10.56 -6.76 11.31
C GLU A 15 9.45 -7.33 10.42
N ALA A 16 8.78 -6.44 9.69
CA ALA A 16 7.78 -6.82 8.69
C ALA A 16 7.88 -5.96 7.42
N VAL A 17 7.58 -6.57 6.27
CA VAL A 17 7.39 -5.87 4.99
C VAL A 17 5.97 -6.14 4.49
N LEU A 18 5.22 -5.08 4.28
CA LEU A 18 3.87 -5.10 3.73
C LEU A 18 3.91 -4.59 2.29
N HIS A 19 4.01 -5.52 1.35
CA HIS A 19 4.09 -5.19 -0.07
C HIS A 19 2.72 -4.73 -0.62
N VAL A 20 2.70 -3.58 -1.31
CA VAL A 20 1.51 -2.98 -1.97
C VAL A 20 0.27 -2.98 -1.08
N GLY A 21 0.46 -2.59 0.18
CA GLY A 21 -0.59 -2.56 1.19
C GLY A 21 -1.54 -1.37 1.03
N GLY A 22 -2.75 -1.50 1.58
CA GLY A 22 -3.80 -0.49 1.55
C GLY A 22 -4.74 -0.64 2.75
N SER A 23 -5.83 0.11 2.76
CA SER A 23 -6.85 0.08 3.82
C SER A 23 -8.21 0.54 3.27
N GLN A 24 -9.22 0.69 4.12
CA GLN A 24 -10.52 1.26 3.78
C GLN A 24 -11.20 0.51 2.62
N TRP A 25 -11.57 -0.75 2.85
CA TRP A 25 -12.21 -1.61 1.86
C TRP A 25 -13.33 -0.92 1.08
N SER A 26 -14.25 -0.25 1.78
CA SER A 26 -15.36 0.49 1.14
C SER A 26 -14.93 1.54 0.12
N THR A 27 -13.73 2.13 0.28
CA THR A 27 -13.13 3.06 -0.67
C THR A 27 -12.33 2.35 -1.75
N MET A 28 -11.64 1.27 -1.39
CA MET A 28 -10.79 0.49 -2.28
C MET A 28 -11.57 -0.26 -3.35
N LEU A 29 -12.69 -0.91 -2.97
CA LEU A 29 -13.41 -1.88 -3.79
C LEU A 29 -13.67 -1.35 -5.20
N GLU A 30 -14.47 -0.30 -5.36
CA GLU A 30 -14.83 0.21 -6.69
C GLU A 30 -13.72 0.94 -7.46
N ARG A 31 -12.52 1.02 -6.89
CA ARG A 31 -11.32 1.55 -7.57
C ARG A 31 -10.34 0.45 -7.96
N SER A 32 -10.55 -0.77 -7.45
CA SER A 32 -9.69 -1.91 -7.72
C SER A 32 -10.00 -2.55 -9.07
N SER A 33 -8.97 -2.85 -9.86
CA SER A 33 -9.08 -3.62 -11.11
C SER A 33 -9.63 -5.04 -10.90
N ASN A 34 -9.70 -5.52 -9.65
CA ASN A 34 -10.30 -6.80 -9.29
C ASN A 34 -11.82 -6.71 -9.09
N TRP A 35 -12.37 -5.50 -8.95
CA TRP A 35 -13.79 -5.26 -8.72
C TRP A 35 -14.74 -5.66 -9.86
N PRO A 36 -14.40 -5.50 -11.16
CA PRO A 36 -15.30 -5.82 -12.25
C PRO A 36 -15.88 -7.24 -12.17
N THR A 37 -15.11 -8.23 -11.68
CA THR A 37 -15.59 -9.60 -11.47
C THR A 37 -16.76 -9.64 -10.47
N PHE A 38 -16.66 -8.93 -9.34
CA PHE A 38 -17.74 -8.84 -8.34
C PHE A 38 -18.91 -7.99 -8.83
N ALA A 39 -18.64 -6.93 -9.60
CA ALA A 39 -19.66 -6.07 -10.17
C ALA A 39 -20.65 -6.86 -11.05
N THR A 40 -20.20 -7.90 -11.75
CA THR A 40 -21.09 -8.75 -12.58
C THR A 40 -22.24 -9.39 -11.81
N LEU A 41 -22.07 -9.65 -10.51
CA LEU A 41 -23.11 -10.20 -9.65
C LEU A 41 -23.94 -9.10 -8.97
N LEU A 42 -23.27 -8.00 -8.58
CA LEU A 42 -23.88 -6.97 -7.76
C LEU A 42 -24.73 -5.98 -8.58
N GLU A 43 -24.26 -5.56 -9.75
CA GLU A 43 -24.93 -4.54 -10.55
C GLU A 43 -26.34 -4.95 -11.04
N PRO A 44 -26.58 -6.22 -11.46
CA PRO A 44 -27.94 -6.67 -11.78
C PRO A 44 -28.87 -6.69 -10.57
N ALA A 45 -28.35 -7.03 -9.38
CA ALA A 45 -29.12 -7.11 -8.15
C ALA A 45 -29.44 -5.72 -7.57
N ILE A 46 -28.53 -4.75 -7.75
CA ILE A 46 -28.67 -3.37 -7.27
C ILE A 46 -28.30 -2.42 -8.43
N PRO A 47 -29.23 -2.13 -9.35
CA PRO A 47 -28.93 -1.33 -10.55
C PRO A 47 -28.61 0.14 -10.26
N ASP A 48 -29.20 0.70 -9.20
CA ASP A 48 -28.98 2.09 -8.81
C ASP A 48 -27.60 2.30 -8.18
N ALA A 49 -26.76 3.12 -8.82
CA ALA A 49 -25.40 3.36 -8.39
C ALA A 49 -25.31 4.04 -7.01
N LEU A 50 -26.25 4.92 -6.66
CA LEU A 50 -26.28 5.56 -5.34
C LEU A 50 -26.55 4.54 -4.23
N THR A 51 -27.48 3.63 -4.46
CA THR A 51 -27.77 2.52 -3.54
C THR A 51 -26.57 1.60 -3.39
N ARG A 52 -25.83 1.33 -4.48
CA ARG A 52 -24.56 0.58 -4.41
C ARG A 52 -23.52 1.29 -3.53
N GLN A 53 -23.32 2.61 -3.72
CA GLN A 53 -22.39 3.39 -2.88
C GLN A 53 -22.74 3.31 -1.39
N ARG A 54 -24.03 3.43 -1.04
CA ARG A 54 -24.50 3.28 0.35
C ARG A 54 -24.21 1.89 0.89
N LEU A 55 -24.39 0.86 0.07
CA LEU A 55 -24.05 -0.51 0.44
C LEU A 55 -22.56 -0.66 0.72
N TYR A 56 -21.66 -0.16 -0.14
CA TYR A 56 -20.22 -0.26 0.10
C TYR A 56 -19.78 0.50 1.36
N ALA A 57 -20.32 1.70 1.56
CA ALA A 57 -20.02 2.48 2.77
C ALA A 57 -20.50 1.76 4.03
N THR A 58 -21.72 1.21 4.01
CA THR A 58 -22.25 0.45 5.15
C THR A 58 -21.50 -0.87 5.34
N SER A 59 -21.01 -1.47 4.26
CA SER A 59 -20.32 -2.76 4.34
C SER A 59 -18.96 -2.70 5.00
N GLN A 60 -18.38 -1.51 5.12
CA GLN A 60 -17.18 -1.26 5.91
C GLN A 60 -17.28 -1.87 7.32
N LEU A 61 -18.46 -1.81 7.96
CA LEU A 61 -18.68 -2.38 9.30
C LEU A 61 -18.40 -3.89 9.38
N TRP A 62 -18.55 -4.63 8.28
CA TRP A 62 -18.19 -6.05 8.22
C TRP A 62 -16.72 -6.27 7.87
N TRP A 63 -16.07 -5.31 7.23
CA TRP A 63 -14.65 -5.34 6.90
C TRP A 63 -13.76 -4.86 8.03
N ASP A 64 -14.27 -4.07 8.98
CA ASP A 64 -13.49 -3.48 10.08
C ASP A 64 -12.59 -4.49 10.83
N PRO A 65 -13.00 -5.74 11.13
CA PRO A 65 -12.12 -6.73 11.76
C PRO A 65 -10.91 -7.15 10.92
N VAL A 66 -10.89 -6.82 9.62
CA VAL A 66 -9.82 -7.16 8.67
C VAL A 66 -9.33 -5.93 7.88
N ASP A 67 -9.73 -4.72 8.29
CA ASP A 67 -9.34 -3.48 7.65
C ASP A 67 -8.23 -2.79 8.46
N PRO A 68 -7.03 -2.61 7.89
CA PRO A 68 -5.90 -1.99 8.59
C PRO A 68 -6.18 -0.60 9.16
N ILE A 69 -7.17 0.13 8.62
CA ILE A 69 -7.50 1.47 9.14
C ILE A 69 -7.99 1.43 10.59
N GLY A 70 -8.59 0.33 11.03
CA GLY A 70 -9.05 0.13 12.41
C GLY A 70 -7.92 -0.15 13.41
N TYR A 71 -6.72 -0.47 12.91
CA TYR A 71 -5.58 -0.96 13.70
C TYR A 71 -4.41 0.02 13.73
N THR A 72 -4.64 1.29 13.36
CA THR A 72 -3.58 2.29 13.22
C THR A 72 -2.84 2.56 14.53
N ALA A 73 -3.55 2.56 15.66
CA ALA A 73 -2.97 2.73 16.99
C ALA A 73 -2.04 1.57 17.35
N ASP A 74 -2.42 0.34 17.04
CA ASP A 74 -1.60 -0.85 17.30
C ASP A 74 -0.38 -0.90 16.37
N LEU A 75 -0.56 -0.55 15.10
CA LEU A 75 0.52 -0.42 14.12
C LEU A 75 1.53 0.67 14.48
N ALA A 76 1.10 1.75 15.14
CA ALA A 76 2.00 2.80 15.63
C ALA A 76 2.97 2.30 16.72
N GLY A 77 2.72 1.13 17.30
CA GLY A 77 3.63 0.43 18.21
C GLY A 77 4.46 -0.69 17.57
N ARG A 78 4.55 -0.75 16.23
CA ARG A 78 5.25 -1.82 15.49
C ARG A 78 6.30 -1.26 14.54
N SER A 79 7.32 -2.06 14.21
CA SER A 79 8.32 -1.72 13.18
C SER A 79 7.98 -2.42 11.88
N PHE A 80 7.84 -1.67 10.78
CA PHE A 80 7.53 -2.24 9.47
C PHE A 80 7.80 -1.30 8.31
N VAL A 81 7.93 -1.90 7.13
CA VAL A 81 8.00 -1.22 5.84
C VAL A 81 6.70 -1.45 5.10
N LEU A 82 5.99 -0.39 4.76
CA LEU A 82 4.90 -0.40 3.79
C LEU A 82 5.47 -0.03 2.42
N GLN A 83 5.35 -0.93 1.45
CA GLN A 83 5.81 -0.65 0.10
C GLN A 83 4.63 -0.22 -0.77
N GLU A 84 4.78 0.87 -1.51
CA GLU A 84 3.80 1.42 -2.46
C GLU A 84 4.33 1.26 -3.88
N SER A 85 3.57 0.57 -4.73
CA SER A 85 3.78 0.64 -6.17
C SER A 85 2.99 1.82 -6.72
N LEU A 86 3.64 2.78 -7.37
CA LEU A 86 2.93 3.90 -7.99
C LEU A 86 1.99 3.41 -9.08
N GLY A 87 0.78 3.96 -9.08
CA GLY A 87 -0.24 3.62 -10.07
C GLY A 87 -0.88 2.26 -9.86
N ASP A 88 -0.76 1.67 -8.67
CA ASP A 88 -1.38 0.39 -8.36
C ASP A 88 -2.91 0.44 -8.48
N GLN A 89 -3.40 -0.18 -9.54
CA GLN A 89 -4.80 -0.30 -9.89
C GLN A 89 -5.54 -1.38 -9.08
N GLN A 90 -4.85 -2.33 -8.46
CA GLN A 90 -5.48 -3.34 -7.61
C GLN A 90 -5.68 -2.81 -6.19
N VAL A 91 -4.69 -2.07 -5.69
CA VAL A 91 -4.70 -1.38 -4.39
C VAL A 91 -4.38 0.11 -4.61
N PRO A 92 -5.39 0.95 -4.87
CA PRO A 92 -5.22 2.38 -5.12
C PRO A 92 -4.34 3.06 -4.07
N ASN A 93 -3.31 3.80 -4.53
CA ASN A 93 -2.37 4.51 -3.65
C ASN A 93 -3.06 5.48 -2.68
N LEU A 94 -4.27 5.98 -3.00
CA LEU A 94 -5.09 6.73 -2.05
C LEU A 94 -5.25 5.99 -0.72
N THR A 95 -5.57 4.70 -0.77
CA THR A 95 -5.82 3.87 0.41
C THR A 95 -4.53 3.47 1.14
N THR A 96 -3.44 3.26 0.41
CA THR A 96 -2.08 3.08 0.94
C THR A 96 -1.64 4.30 1.73
N ARG A 97 -1.80 5.49 1.15
CA ARG A 97 -1.37 6.75 1.76
C ARG A 97 -2.27 7.19 2.91
N VAL A 98 -3.56 6.84 2.91
CA VAL A 98 -4.41 7.04 4.10
C VAL A 98 -3.90 6.19 5.26
N LEU A 99 -3.58 4.92 5.04
CA LEU A 99 -2.99 4.07 6.08
C LEU A 99 -1.65 4.65 6.56
N ALA A 100 -0.76 5.01 5.63
CA ALA A 100 0.55 5.57 5.95
C ALA A 100 0.46 6.82 6.82
N ARG A 101 -0.43 7.77 6.47
CA ARG A 101 -0.68 8.98 7.26
C ARG A 101 -1.28 8.67 8.63
N SER A 102 -2.22 7.73 8.68
CA SER A 102 -2.95 7.44 9.92
C SER A 102 -2.06 6.74 10.94
N VAL A 103 -1.08 5.94 10.50
CA VAL A 103 -0.06 5.34 11.38
C VAL A 103 1.07 6.32 11.70
N GLY A 104 1.31 7.32 10.84
CA GLY A 104 2.43 8.25 10.97
C GLY A 104 3.74 7.69 10.43
N LEU A 105 3.70 7.11 9.22
CA LEU A 105 4.89 6.59 8.56
C LEU A 105 5.82 7.71 8.07
N THR A 106 7.12 7.43 8.07
CA THR A 106 8.11 8.26 7.38
C THR A 106 8.21 7.83 5.91
N LEU A 107 8.15 8.77 4.97
CA LEU A 107 8.44 8.50 3.56
C LEU A 107 9.96 8.41 3.36
N LEU A 108 10.45 7.23 2.99
CA LEU A 108 11.87 7.01 2.70
C LEU A 108 12.24 7.74 1.41
N THR A 109 13.31 8.53 1.47
CA THR A 109 13.88 9.21 0.29
C THR A 109 15.10 8.46 -0.25
N PRO A 110 15.38 8.53 -1.56
CA PRO A 110 14.62 9.25 -2.60
C PRO A 110 13.23 8.65 -2.88
N ASP A 111 12.21 9.50 -2.88
CA ASP A 111 10.82 9.17 -3.20
C ASP A 111 10.49 9.43 -4.68
N ALA A 112 9.45 8.79 -5.20
CA ALA A 112 9.00 8.96 -6.59
C ALA A 112 7.90 10.02 -6.71
N ASP A 113 7.04 10.13 -5.70
CA ASP A 113 5.94 11.08 -5.64
C ASP A 113 5.72 11.57 -4.20
N PRO A 114 5.88 12.88 -3.92
CA PRO A 114 5.70 13.43 -2.59
C PRO A 114 4.32 13.10 -2.00
N VAL A 115 4.30 12.54 -0.78
CA VAL A 115 3.05 12.21 -0.09
C VAL A 115 2.70 13.30 0.92
N TRP A 116 1.62 14.03 0.64
CA TRP A 116 1.10 15.02 1.58
C TRP A 116 0.89 14.42 2.97
N GLY A 117 1.33 15.16 4.00
CA GLY A 117 1.14 14.80 5.41
C GLY A 117 2.13 13.77 5.97
N LEU A 118 3.10 13.27 5.19
CA LEU A 118 4.19 12.45 5.71
C LEU A 118 5.47 13.27 5.84
N GLU A 119 6.23 13.01 6.90
CA GLU A 119 7.62 13.46 7.00
C GLU A 119 8.49 12.62 6.07
N THR A 120 9.54 13.23 5.51
CA THR A 120 10.52 12.55 4.66
C THR A 120 11.84 12.42 5.39
N ALA A 121 12.54 11.30 5.17
CA ALA A 121 13.90 11.12 5.68
C ALA A 121 14.76 10.31 4.71
N PRO A 122 16.06 10.64 4.56
CA PRO A 122 16.99 9.76 3.87
C PRO A 122 17.30 8.54 4.74
N GLY A 123 17.51 7.38 4.10
CA GLY A 123 18.10 6.23 4.75
C GLY A 123 19.59 6.44 5.08
N PRO A 124 20.21 5.60 5.93
CA PRO A 124 19.60 4.47 6.62
C PRO A 124 18.67 4.89 7.78
N LEU A 125 17.48 4.30 7.86
CA LEU A 125 16.60 4.40 9.04
C LEU A 125 16.81 3.17 9.94
N GLN A 126 16.86 3.38 11.25
CA GLN A 126 17.17 2.33 12.24
C GLN A 126 16.38 2.53 13.54
N GLY A 127 16.24 1.46 14.33
CA GLY A 127 15.41 1.44 15.54
C GLY A 127 13.96 1.12 15.23
N ASP A 128 13.02 1.83 15.86
CA ASP A 128 11.58 1.63 15.67
C ASP A 128 11.09 2.24 14.33
N VAL A 129 11.51 1.66 13.22
CA VAL A 129 11.24 2.16 11.87
C VAL A 129 9.83 1.78 11.43
N ARG A 130 9.07 2.81 11.02
CA ARG A 130 7.77 2.68 10.36
C ARG A 130 7.80 3.54 9.11
N ALA A 131 7.97 2.93 7.94
CA ALA A 131 8.29 3.67 6.73
C ALA A 131 7.42 3.29 5.54
N LEU A 132 7.12 4.29 4.70
CA LEU A 132 6.59 4.12 3.36
C LEU A 132 7.76 4.16 2.38
N VAL A 133 7.86 3.14 1.52
CA VAL A 133 8.83 3.07 0.42
C VAL A 133 8.07 3.04 -0.89
N GLN A 134 8.41 3.92 -1.82
CA GLN A 134 7.77 3.98 -3.14
C GLN A 134 8.62 3.30 -4.20
N MET A 135 7.95 2.65 -5.14
CA MET A 135 8.54 2.12 -6.37
C MET A 135 7.69 2.55 -7.56
N ASP A 136 8.34 2.89 -8.68
CA ASP A 136 7.65 3.28 -9.91
C ASP A 136 7.77 2.19 -10.99
N PRO A 137 6.74 1.39 -11.23
CA PRO A 137 6.75 0.42 -12.33
C PRO A 137 6.76 1.05 -13.73
N GLU A 138 6.63 2.38 -13.86
CA GLU A 138 6.66 3.14 -15.12
C GLU A 138 5.55 2.74 -16.12
N VAL A 139 4.41 2.26 -15.59
CA VAL A 139 3.23 1.85 -16.40
C VAL A 139 2.11 2.89 -16.45
N GLY A 140 2.37 4.09 -15.92
CA GLY A 140 1.42 5.19 -15.85
C GLY A 140 0.46 5.09 -14.65
N LEU A 141 -0.25 6.18 -14.38
CA LEU A 141 -1.23 6.28 -13.30
C LEU A 141 -2.63 5.94 -13.81
N PRO A 142 -3.48 5.30 -12.98
CA PRO A 142 -4.91 5.20 -13.25
C PRO A 142 -5.55 6.58 -13.45
N ASP A 143 -6.60 6.64 -14.26
CA ASP A 143 -7.40 7.87 -14.40
C ASP A 143 -7.95 8.31 -13.04
N ASP A 144 -8.04 9.62 -12.80
CA ASP A 144 -8.67 10.20 -11.60
C ASP A 144 -10.20 10.13 -11.69
N THR A 145 -10.69 8.92 -11.85
CA THR A 145 -12.10 8.56 -11.82
C THR A 145 -12.26 7.54 -10.69
N ASN A 146 -13.33 7.62 -9.93
CA ASN A 146 -13.62 6.64 -8.86
C ASN A 146 -14.13 5.32 -9.46
N ARG A 147 -13.39 4.76 -10.42
CA ARG A 147 -13.73 3.56 -11.20
C ARG A 147 -12.50 2.66 -11.33
N PRO A 148 -12.70 1.34 -11.52
CA PRO A 148 -11.59 0.42 -11.74
C PRO A 148 -10.85 0.77 -13.03
N ALA A 149 -9.52 0.83 -12.95
CA ALA A 149 -8.66 0.86 -14.13
C ALA A 149 -8.34 -0.57 -14.62
N ALA A 150 -7.88 -0.69 -15.86
CA ALA A 150 -7.38 -1.95 -16.39
C ALA A 150 -6.10 -2.38 -15.66
N ASN A 151 -5.86 -3.68 -15.55
CA ASN A 151 -4.63 -4.21 -14.95
C ASN A 151 -3.40 -3.84 -15.80
N SER A 152 -2.58 -2.92 -15.31
CA SER A 152 -1.33 -2.46 -15.94
C SER A 152 -0.11 -3.29 -15.57
N GLY A 153 -0.22 -4.16 -14.56
CA GLY A 153 0.91 -4.86 -13.94
C GLY A 153 1.58 -4.12 -12.79
N ALA A 154 1.18 -2.88 -12.45
CA ALA A 154 1.81 -2.10 -11.38
C ALA A 154 1.83 -2.83 -10.02
N HIS A 155 0.77 -3.55 -9.67
CA HIS A 155 0.67 -4.31 -8.42
C HIS A 155 1.75 -5.40 -8.24
N GLU A 156 2.22 -5.97 -9.36
CA GLU A 156 3.12 -7.12 -9.36
C GLU A 156 4.57 -6.71 -9.67
N ALA A 157 4.79 -5.76 -10.57
CA ALA A 157 6.13 -5.49 -11.11
C ALA A 157 7.21 -5.23 -10.03
N PRO A 158 6.98 -4.42 -8.98
CA PRO A 158 8.07 -4.08 -8.06
C PRO A 158 8.61 -5.24 -7.21
N ARG A 159 7.86 -6.33 -6.97
CA ARG A 159 8.39 -7.50 -6.24
C ARG A 159 9.46 -8.27 -7.03
N HIS A 160 9.63 -7.93 -8.31
CA HIS A 160 10.65 -8.51 -9.18
C HIS A 160 11.90 -7.61 -9.32
N PHE A 161 11.89 -6.40 -8.75
CA PHE A 161 13.03 -5.51 -8.79
C PHE A 161 14.12 -6.03 -7.83
N PRO A 162 15.37 -6.24 -8.28
CA PRO A 162 16.44 -6.76 -7.42
C PRO A 162 16.64 -5.91 -6.16
N GLY A 163 16.64 -4.59 -6.28
CA GLY A 163 16.78 -3.69 -5.14
C GLY A 163 15.61 -3.78 -4.14
N VAL A 164 14.38 -4.06 -4.59
CA VAL A 164 13.23 -4.24 -3.69
C VAL A 164 13.35 -5.57 -2.93
N LEU A 165 13.83 -6.62 -3.61
CA LEU A 165 14.12 -7.91 -2.98
C LEU A 165 15.25 -7.79 -1.97
N GLU A 166 16.33 -7.07 -2.30
CA GLU A 166 17.45 -6.85 -1.38
C GLU A 166 17.05 -6.00 -0.19
N GLN A 167 16.29 -4.92 -0.38
CA GLN A 167 15.75 -4.13 0.74
C GLN A 167 14.89 -5.00 1.66
N THR A 168 14.02 -5.83 1.08
CA THR A 168 13.16 -6.74 1.84
C THR A 168 14.01 -7.73 2.64
N ARG A 169 15.03 -8.32 2.02
CA ARG A 169 15.94 -9.26 2.66
C ARG A 169 16.73 -8.62 3.80
N ALA A 170 17.36 -7.47 3.55
CA ALA A 170 18.17 -6.74 4.52
C ALA A 170 17.32 -6.31 5.72
N TRP A 171 16.15 -5.72 5.47
CA TRP A 171 15.22 -5.33 6.54
C TRP A 171 14.79 -6.52 7.38
N LEU A 172 14.38 -7.64 6.76
CA LEU A 172 14.01 -8.85 7.49
C LEU A 172 15.19 -9.57 8.18
N ALA A 173 16.44 -9.15 7.90
CA ALA A 173 17.63 -9.59 8.61
C ALA A 173 18.01 -8.68 9.79
N GLY A 174 17.25 -7.60 10.03
CA GLY A 174 17.51 -6.60 11.07
C GLY A 174 18.46 -5.48 10.63
N ASP A 175 18.78 -5.37 9.34
CA ASP A 175 19.62 -4.28 8.83
C ASP A 175 18.83 -2.96 8.76
N PRO A 176 19.51 -1.80 8.84
CA PRO A 176 18.86 -0.51 8.66
C PRO A 176 18.15 -0.39 7.30
N LEU A 177 16.95 0.22 7.29
CA LEU A 177 16.18 0.45 6.08
C LEU A 177 16.88 1.48 5.19
N THR A 178 17.25 1.07 3.97
CA THR A 178 17.95 1.90 2.99
C THR A 178 17.27 1.89 1.63
N SER A 179 17.52 2.93 0.83
CA SER A 179 17.21 2.89 -0.61
C SER A 179 18.26 2.05 -1.33
N THR A 180 17.81 1.15 -2.19
CA THR A 180 18.65 0.21 -2.96
C THR A 180 18.81 0.63 -4.42
N CYS A 181 18.26 1.78 -4.80
CA CYS A 181 18.22 2.28 -6.18
C CYS A 181 18.96 3.62 -6.35
N GLY A 182 19.89 3.90 -5.42
CA GLY A 182 20.78 5.05 -5.47
C GLY A 182 20.07 6.37 -5.22
N ALA A 183 20.16 7.30 -6.18
CA ALA A 183 19.66 8.67 -6.04
C ALA A 183 18.20 8.86 -6.47
N ALA A 184 17.51 7.79 -6.88
CA ALA A 184 16.09 7.79 -7.23
C ALA A 184 15.37 6.62 -6.55
N ALA A 185 14.05 6.71 -6.45
CA ALA A 185 13.23 5.55 -6.07
C ALA A 185 13.45 4.40 -7.07
N CYS A 186 13.22 3.16 -6.62
CA CYS A 186 13.30 2.01 -7.50
C CYS A 186 12.24 2.09 -8.59
N SER A 187 12.64 1.81 -9.83
CA SER A 187 11.72 1.82 -10.97
C SER A 187 11.99 0.69 -11.95
N ALA A 188 11.14 0.52 -12.96
CA ALA A 188 11.39 -0.46 -14.01
C ALA A 188 12.72 -0.18 -14.76
N SER A 189 13.07 1.08 -14.97
CA SER A 189 14.35 1.49 -15.59
C SER A 189 15.53 1.53 -14.61
N ASN A 190 15.26 1.59 -13.30
CA ASN A 190 16.26 1.56 -12.23
C ASN A 190 15.84 0.56 -11.13
N PRO A 191 15.91 -0.75 -11.39
CA PRO A 191 15.33 -1.75 -10.49
C PRO A 191 16.24 -2.08 -9.29
N GLY A 192 17.39 -1.41 -9.17
CA GLY A 192 18.39 -1.64 -8.13
C GLY A 192 19.20 -2.93 -8.33
N GLU A 193 20.12 -3.16 -7.40
CA GLU A 193 20.95 -4.37 -7.30
C GLU A 193 20.74 -5.07 -5.94
#